data_AF-A0A9P1DTX0-F1
#
_entry.id   AF-A0A9P1DTX0-F1
#
_cell.length_a   1.000
_cell.length_b   1.000
_cell.length_c   1.000
_cell.angle_alpha   90.00
_cell.angle_beta   90.00
_cell.angle_gamma   90.00
#
_symmetry.space_group_name_H-M   'P 1'
#
loop_
_entity.id
_entity.type
_entity.pdbx_description
1 polymer ?
#
loop_
_entity_poly.entity_id
_entity_poly.type
_entity_poly.pdbx_seq_one_letter_code
_entity_poly.pdbx_strand_id
1 'polypeptide(L)'
;MIRMKLFVAALAATVANGAKFVSSRTSNAGDFKILEKQKCKGEPYTKHEDKYCDGWTGITLEECRAKCANGEVAPNCPAETCKAASFFPGSMKCHLFNECHELEDDFGATGIVKTDVLKKIEETPKKEPKQRPTGPVAELAIALPIVLVNLSNFSGQITNHRPLSHHYVFGNISADLEMLYDKAAGFYSVLHESMAGTDGLRFCPTRSEGNIMECIRLATCVVERNAGNGPKQIPMATYALIEELVTRFETITWPLLKDALVKEEGQLDLIKEDKAIPATYKCVASEEITSDEVSVPVGSFLQSEHAMSNALASATRGTHKVLDSHSENSSFKLTQHRLAELWHPICKELSCDPTSYIDIYPVSHKHTLKLMQTASASHVGSHIRQRIHLYIKLQHFIADYDREGDFDFMRPEGIQDSSEEIFSSYGQTGRSSLLSFTQSFDFDSGDRLFDREMFASFLEDAEEGEADTKSSRRRRRRRARRQEKRQAGAGHQKKRQEAKR
;
A
#
# COMPACT_ATOMS: atom_id res chain seq x y z
N MET A 1 -1.63 21.90 -12.99
CA MET A 1 -0.34 21.52 -12.35
C MET A 1 -0.26 21.72 -10.82
N ILE A 2 -0.48 22.91 -10.22
CA ILE A 2 -0.38 23.09 -8.74
C ILE A 2 -1.49 22.34 -7.95
N ARG A 3 -2.74 22.38 -8.46
CA ARG A 3 -3.93 21.77 -7.81
C ARG A 3 -3.84 20.25 -7.64
N MET A 4 -3.17 19.59 -8.57
CA MET A 4 -3.07 18.14 -8.59
C MET A 4 -1.88 17.61 -7.79
N LYS A 5 -0.80 18.39 -7.64
CA LYS A 5 0.24 18.11 -6.64
C LYS A 5 -0.34 18.14 -5.21
N LEU A 6 -1.32 19.01 -4.96
CA LEU A 6 -2.04 19.06 -3.68
C LEU A 6 -2.94 17.85 -3.45
N PHE A 7 -3.61 17.33 -4.49
CA PHE A 7 -4.41 16.10 -4.40
C PHE A 7 -3.55 14.85 -4.12
N VAL A 8 -2.45 14.67 -4.86
CA VAL A 8 -1.47 13.59 -4.59
C VAL A 8 -0.87 13.72 -3.19
N ALA A 9 -0.61 14.94 -2.72
CA ALA A 9 -0.16 15.21 -1.36
C ALA A 9 -1.24 14.92 -0.30
N ALA A 10 -2.53 15.13 -0.59
CA ALA A 10 -3.62 14.88 0.34
C ALA A 10 -3.97 13.39 0.48
N LEU A 11 -3.89 12.62 -0.62
CA LEU A 11 -3.89 11.15 -0.60
C LEU A 11 -2.69 10.59 0.20
N ALA A 12 -1.56 11.31 0.21
CA ALA A 12 -0.41 10.97 1.05
C ALA A 12 -0.59 11.43 2.52
N ALA A 13 -1.30 12.54 2.77
CA ALA A 13 -1.38 13.22 4.08
C ALA A 13 -2.42 12.63 5.05
N THR A 14 -3.34 11.79 4.61
CA THR A 14 -4.39 11.18 5.46
C THR A 14 -3.86 10.19 6.51
N VAL A 15 -2.53 9.98 6.64
CA VAL A 15 -1.91 9.00 7.55
C VAL A 15 -0.78 9.57 8.43
N ALA A 16 -0.55 10.90 8.46
CA ALA A 16 0.55 11.48 9.26
C ALA A 16 0.06 12.38 10.40
N ASN A 17 -0.21 11.80 11.57
CA ASN A 17 -0.30 12.57 12.82
C ASN A 17 0.40 11.83 13.95
N GLY A 18 1.49 12.43 14.46
CA GLY A 18 1.91 12.24 15.85
C GLY A 18 3.37 11.92 16.11
N ALA A 19 4.29 12.85 15.86
CA ALA A 19 5.55 12.89 16.62
C ALA A 19 5.92 14.36 16.93
N LYS A 20 5.93 14.70 18.23
CA LYS A 20 6.36 16.01 18.71
C LYS A 20 7.87 16.03 18.85
N PHE A 21 8.51 16.95 18.16
CA PHE A 21 9.95 17.20 18.18
C PHE A 21 10.39 17.81 19.53
N VAL A 22 11.28 17.13 20.25
CA VAL A 22 12.01 17.67 21.40
C VAL A 22 13.40 18.07 20.91
N SER A 23 13.68 19.37 20.94
CA SER A 23 14.99 19.94 20.60
C SER A 23 15.93 19.85 21.81
N SER A 24 16.89 18.92 21.81
CA SER A 24 17.98 18.86 22.80
C SER A 24 19.33 19.24 22.17
N ARG A 25 20.20 19.81 23.01
CA ARG A 25 21.44 20.51 22.65
C ARG A 25 22.56 19.57 22.18
N THR A 26 23.35 20.12 21.26
CA THR A 26 24.52 19.59 20.55
C THR A 26 25.71 19.26 21.47
N SER A 27 26.05 17.98 21.57
CA SER A 27 27.45 17.52 21.59
C SER A 27 27.92 17.34 20.14
N ASN A 28 29.23 17.33 19.90
CA ASN A 28 29.92 17.24 18.59
C ASN A 28 29.62 15.94 17.79
N ALA A 29 28.35 15.62 17.56
CA ALA A 29 27.95 14.67 16.53
C ALA A 29 28.34 15.30 15.19
N GLY A 30 29.15 14.59 14.39
CA GLY A 30 29.58 15.08 13.07
C GLY A 30 28.41 15.58 12.20
N ASP A 31 28.72 16.31 11.15
CA ASP A 31 27.73 16.89 10.24
C ASP A 31 26.94 15.81 9.49
N PHE A 32 25.87 15.28 10.09
CA PHE A 32 24.92 14.35 9.46
C PHE A 32 23.64 15.07 9.06
N LYS A 33 23.12 14.74 7.88
CA LYS A 33 21.80 15.12 7.39
C LYS A 33 20.82 13.97 7.59
N ILE A 34 19.64 14.30 8.11
CA ILE A 34 18.52 13.37 8.23
C ILE A 34 17.66 13.51 6.98
N LEU A 35 17.43 12.41 6.29
CA LEU A 35 16.67 12.31 5.05
C LEU A 35 15.47 11.38 5.30
N GLU A 36 14.29 11.97 5.49
CA GLU A 36 13.08 11.19 5.68
C GLU A 36 12.72 10.43 4.39
N LYS A 37 12.28 9.18 4.53
CA LYS A 37 11.81 8.32 3.43
C LYS A 37 12.87 7.99 2.38
N GLN A 38 14.14 8.11 2.76
CA GLN A 38 15.25 7.79 1.89
C GLN A 38 16.29 7.04 2.69
N LYS A 39 17.04 6.18 2.01
CA LYS A 39 18.22 5.53 2.58
C LYS A 39 19.34 5.45 1.55
N CYS A 40 20.52 5.06 2.01
CA CYS A 40 21.60 4.72 1.11
C CYS A 40 21.26 3.43 0.37
N LYS A 41 21.41 3.46 -0.95
CA LYS A 41 21.29 2.29 -1.81
C LYS A 41 22.49 1.38 -1.63
N GLY A 42 22.25 0.08 -1.46
CA GLY A 42 23.27 -0.94 -1.24
C GLY A 42 23.07 -1.69 0.07
N GLU A 43 24.04 -2.53 0.43
CA GLU A 43 24.00 -3.31 1.67
C GLU A 43 24.74 -2.59 2.80
N PRO A 44 24.11 -2.42 3.99
CA PRO A 44 24.82 -1.95 5.16
C PRO A 44 25.80 -2.99 5.67
N TYR A 45 27.00 -2.60 6.08
CA TYR A 45 28.00 -3.52 6.66
C TYR A 45 27.58 -4.08 8.02
N THR A 46 26.52 -3.52 8.62
CA THR A 46 25.90 -4.06 9.83
C THR A 46 24.65 -4.89 9.51
N LYS A 47 24.58 -5.52 8.33
CA LYS A 47 23.50 -6.46 7.98
C LYS A 47 24.05 -7.61 7.14
N HIS A 48 24.36 -8.71 7.82
CA HIS A 48 24.88 -9.95 7.25
C HIS A 48 24.24 -11.14 7.97
N GLU A 49 23.28 -11.80 7.32
CA GLU A 49 22.53 -12.93 7.89
C GLU A 49 23.43 -14.12 8.20
N ASP A 50 24.46 -14.36 7.38
CA ASP A 50 25.43 -15.46 7.53
C ASP A 50 26.32 -15.33 8.79
N LYS A 51 26.47 -14.10 9.30
CA LYS A 51 27.32 -13.78 10.46
C LYS A 51 26.53 -13.42 11.71
N TYR A 52 25.21 -13.58 11.68
CA TYR A 52 24.32 -13.12 12.77
C TYR A 52 24.56 -11.64 13.11
N CYS A 53 24.83 -10.83 12.09
CA CYS A 53 25.06 -9.39 12.20
C CYS A 53 23.83 -8.67 11.65
N ASP A 54 23.05 -8.04 12.54
CA ASP A 54 21.80 -7.36 12.15
C ASP A 54 21.67 -5.96 12.79
N GLY A 55 22.80 -5.28 12.96
CA GLY A 55 22.83 -3.90 13.47
C GLY A 55 22.36 -3.80 14.91
N TRP A 56 21.52 -2.80 15.19
CA TRP A 56 20.89 -2.63 16.51
C TRP A 56 19.38 -2.60 16.38
N THR A 57 18.71 -3.11 17.40
CA THR A 57 17.25 -3.12 17.57
C THR A 57 16.86 -2.32 18.82
N GLY A 58 15.65 -1.76 18.84
CA GLY A 58 15.12 -1.08 20.03
C GLY A 58 15.81 0.25 20.36
N ILE A 59 16.43 0.90 19.37
CA ILE A 59 17.10 2.19 19.56
C ILE A 59 16.34 3.32 18.86
N THR A 60 16.56 4.54 19.29
CA THR A 60 15.99 5.76 18.70
C THR A 60 16.78 6.23 17.46
N LEU A 61 16.19 7.15 16.69
CA LEU A 61 16.86 7.79 15.55
C LEU A 61 18.16 8.51 16.00
N GLU A 62 18.10 9.19 17.14
CA GLU A 62 19.22 9.92 17.73
C GLU A 62 20.35 8.98 18.16
N GLU A 63 20.01 7.84 18.76
CA GLU A 63 20.98 6.78 19.11
C GLU A 63 21.58 6.16 17.86
N CYS A 64 20.78 5.88 16.82
CA CYS A 64 21.29 5.38 15.54
C CYS A 64 22.31 6.34 14.92
N ARG A 65 22.00 7.65 14.91
CA ARG A 65 22.94 8.68 14.48
C ARG A 65 24.19 8.72 15.35
N ALA A 66 24.05 8.64 16.67
CA ALA A 66 25.18 8.67 17.60
C ALA A 66 26.12 7.48 17.37
N LYS A 67 25.57 6.28 17.16
CA LYS A 67 26.33 5.06 16.83
C LYS A 67 27.14 5.22 15.56
N CYS A 68 26.54 5.77 14.51
CA CYS A 68 27.26 6.08 13.28
C CYS A 68 28.35 7.15 13.51
N ALA A 69 28.04 8.22 14.24
CA ALA A 69 28.99 9.30 14.51
C ALA A 69 30.21 8.82 15.32
N ASN A 70 29.99 7.91 16.27
CA ASN A 70 31.00 7.37 17.17
C ASN A 70 31.73 6.15 16.57
N GLY A 71 31.33 5.65 15.41
CA GLY A 71 31.89 4.43 14.82
C GLY A 71 31.67 3.20 15.69
N GLU A 72 30.52 3.10 16.36
CA GLU A 72 30.20 1.94 17.19
C GLU A 72 30.07 0.67 16.35
N VAL A 73 30.46 -0.46 16.94
CA VAL A 73 30.41 -1.79 16.31
C VAL A 73 29.20 -2.53 16.87
N ALA A 74 28.30 -2.94 15.98
CA ALA A 74 27.14 -3.76 16.33
C ALA A 74 27.57 -5.20 16.70
N PRO A 75 26.78 -5.93 17.51
CA PRO A 75 27.08 -7.32 17.83
C PRO A 75 27.32 -8.17 16.57
N ASN A 76 28.44 -8.90 16.55
CA ASN A 76 28.88 -9.78 15.45
C ASN A 76 29.13 -9.09 14.08
N CYS A 77 29.13 -7.76 14.03
CA CYS A 77 29.36 -7.01 12.80
C CYS A 77 30.83 -6.59 12.65
N PRO A 78 31.32 -6.41 11.42
CA PRO A 78 32.65 -5.86 11.18
C PRO A 78 32.77 -4.42 11.68
N ALA A 79 33.97 -4.05 12.12
CA ALA A 79 34.32 -2.69 12.51
C ALA A 79 34.70 -1.88 11.27
N GLU A 80 33.81 -0.99 10.83
CA GLU A 80 33.99 -0.14 9.64
C GLU A 80 33.73 1.33 9.96
N THR A 81 34.23 2.23 9.11
CA THR A 81 33.97 3.67 9.26
C THR A 81 32.59 4.03 8.72
N CYS A 82 31.66 4.39 9.62
CA CYS A 82 30.33 4.81 9.20
C CYS A 82 30.35 6.11 8.37
N LYS A 83 29.73 6.09 7.20
CA LYS A 83 29.47 7.24 6.32
C LYS A 83 27.99 7.56 6.21
N ALA A 84 27.12 6.58 6.44
CA ALA A 84 25.70 6.79 6.55
C ALA A 84 25.04 5.71 7.43
N ALA A 85 23.81 5.94 7.85
CA ALA A 85 22.97 4.97 8.53
C ALA A 85 21.56 4.99 7.96
N SER A 86 20.83 3.89 8.13
CA SER A 86 19.40 3.81 7.89
C SER A 86 18.72 3.43 9.19
N PHE A 87 17.80 4.27 9.62
CA PHE A 87 16.95 4.03 10.79
C PHE A 87 15.55 3.64 10.32
N PHE A 88 14.98 2.58 10.88
CA PHE A 88 13.65 2.10 10.55
C PHE A 88 12.72 2.36 11.75
N PRO A 89 11.90 3.43 11.75
CA PRO A 89 11.09 3.80 12.90
C PRO A 89 10.09 2.72 13.33
N GLY A 90 9.62 1.90 12.38
CA GLY A 90 8.65 0.82 12.65
C GLY A 90 9.23 -0.29 13.53
N SER A 91 10.46 -0.74 13.24
CA SER A 91 11.13 -1.81 13.99
C SER A 91 12.20 -1.30 14.96
N MET A 92 12.39 0.02 15.04
CA MET A 92 13.44 0.65 15.84
C MET A 92 14.84 0.09 15.54
N LYS A 93 15.05 -0.30 14.27
CA LYS A 93 16.30 -0.89 13.78
C LYS A 93 17.23 0.17 13.20
N CYS A 94 18.52 -0.07 13.31
CA CYS A 94 19.56 0.79 12.74
C CYS A 94 20.63 -0.05 12.04
N HIS A 95 20.90 0.28 10.77
CA HIS A 95 22.00 -0.30 10.03
C HIS A 95 22.94 0.77 9.48
N LEU A 96 24.25 0.52 9.51
CA LEU A 96 25.29 1.45 9.10
C LEU A 96 25.90 1.06 7.77
N PHE A 97 26.32 2.08 7.04
CA PHE A 97 26.92 2.02 5.72
C PHE A 97 28.30 2.66 5.78
N ASN A 98 29.29 2.00 5.21
CA ASN A 98 30.65 2.51 5.09
C ASN A 98 30.80 3.36 3.82
N GLU A 99 29.83 3.29 2.91
CA GLU A 99 29.73 4.05 1.67
C GLU A 99 28.28 4.38 1.33
N CYS A 100 28.06 5.48 0.62
CA CYS A 100 26.72 5.85 0.13
C CYS A 100 26.91 6.65 -1.16
N HIS A 101 26.78 5.96 -2.29
CA HIS A 101 27.00 6.55 -3.61
C HIS A 101 25.70 7.05 -4.25
N GLU A 102 24.57 6.48 -3.84
CA GLU A 102 23.24 6.79 -4.36
C GLU A 102 22.24 6.68 -3.20
N LEU A 103 21.20 7.52 -3.23
CA LEU A 103 20.05 7.40 -2.34
C LEU A 103 18.92 6.68 -3.07
N GLU A 104 18.19 5.86 -2.36
CA GLU A 104 16.93 5.29 -2.83
C GLU A 104 15.79 5.71 -1.90
N ASP A 105 14.59 5.85 -2.48
CA ASP A 105 13.40 6.13 -1.72
C ASP A 105 12.98 4.86 -0.97
N ASP A 106 12.85 4.97 0.35
CA ASP A 106 12.38 3.92 1.24
C ASP A 106 11.53 4.57 2.32
N PHE A 107 10.22 4.48 2.20
CA PHE A 107 9.27 5.19 3.06
C PHE A 107 9.24 4.64 4.49
N GLY A 108 9.82 3.46 4.72
CA GLY A 108 9.99 2.85 6.03
C GLY A 108 11.31 3.24 6.71
N ALA A 109 12.19 3.94 6.00
CA ALA A 109 13.51 4.32 6.46
C ALA A 109 13.68 5.84 6.59
N THR A 110 14.56 6.20 7.51
CA THR A 110 15.13 7.54 7.65
C THR A 110 16.64 7.42 7.49
N GLY A 111 17.16 7.99 6.42
CA GLY A 111 18.57 8.02 6.09
C GLY A 111 19.28 9.05 6.95
N ILE A 112 20.46 8.70 7.45
CA ILE A 112 21.35 9.58 8.20
C ILE A 112 22.67 9.59 7.46
N VAL A 113 22.94 10.62 6.66
CA VAL A 113 24.08 10.63 5.73
C VAL A 113 25.04 11.73 6.12
N LYS A 114 26.35 11.46 6.16
CA LYS A 114 27.33 12.53 6.38
C LYS A 114 27.21 13.59 5.28
N THR A 115 27.33 14.85 5.65
CA THR A 115 27.05 15.99 4.76
C THR A 115 28.01 16.04 3.56
N ASP A 116 29.27 15.65 3.75
CA ASP A 116 30.26 15.54 2.68
C ASP A 116 29.93 14.43 1.68
N VAL A 117 29.40 13.30 2.17
CA VAL A 117 28.90 12.21 1.33
C VAL A 117 27.66 12.64 0.55
N LEU A 118 26.72 13.31 1.21
CA LEU A 118 25.52 13.83 0.55
C LEU A 118 25.85 14.82 -0.57
N LYS A 119 26.81 15.73 -0.36
CA LYS A 119 27.27 16.65 -1.41
C LYS A 119 27.80 15.91 -2.63
N LYS A 120 28.58 14.84 -2.43
CA LYS A 120 29.08 14.01 -3.55
C LYS A 120 27.95 13.33 -4.32
N ILE A 121 26.91 12.88 -3.64
CA ILE A 121 25.71 12.31 -4.29
C ILE A 121 25.00 13.39 -5.12
N GLU A 122 24.86 14.61 -4.58
CA GLU A 122 24.23 15.74 -5.27
C GLU A 122 25.03 16.24 -6.49
N GLU A 123 26.37 16.17 -6.42
CA GLU A 123 27.30 16.52 -7.50
C GLU A 123 27.38 15.45 -8.60
N THR A 124 27.07 14.19 -8.27
CA THR A 124 27.04 13.12 -9.26
C THR A 124 25.95 13.45 -10.27
N PRO A 125 26.26 13.52 -11.58
CA PRO A 125 25.26 13.84 -12.61
C PRO A 125 24.08 12.91 -12.42
N LYS A 126 22.90 13.48 -12.09
CA LYS A 126 21.67 12.69 -12.01
C LYS A 126 21.56 11.96 -13.33
N LYS A 127 21.66 10.62 -13.29
CA LYS A 127 21.34 9.77 -14.45
C LYS A 127 20.03 10.32 -15.02
N GLU A 128 19.99 10.53 -16.34
CA GLU A 128 18.82 11.09 -17.00
C GLU A 128 17.56 10.45 -16.41
N PRO A 129 16.57 11.26 -16.01
CA PRO A 129 15.41 10.76 -15.28
C PRO A 129 14.88 9.56 -16.05
N LYS A 130 14.75 8.41 -15.36
CA LYS A 130 14.12 7.20 -15.90
C LYS A 130 12.92 7.66 -16.72
N GLN A 131 12.85 7.24 -17.99
CA GLN A 131 11.80 7.65 -18.92
C GLN A 131 10.48 7.69 -18.17
N ARG A 132 9.83 8.86 -18.17
CA ARG A 132 8.56 9.02 -17.48
C ARG A 132 7.59 7.98 -18.04
N PRO A 133 6.84 7.28 -17.19
CA PRO A 133 5.78 6.42 -17.67
C PRO A 133 4.82 7.28 -18.48
N THR A 134 4.64 6.94 -19.76
CA THR A 134 3.83 7.70 -20.71
C THR A 134 2.94 6.74 -21.48
N GLY A 135 1.80 7.24 -21.93
CA GLY A 135 0.84 6.49 -22.72
C GLY A 135 -0.33 5.94 -21.90
N PRO A 136 -1.35 5.40 -22.60
CA PRO A 136 -2.65 5.09 -22.03
C PRO A 136 -2.60 3.98 -20.97
N VAL A 137 -1.66 3.03 -21.09
CA VAL A 137 -1.50 1.94 -20.11
C VAL A 137 -0.97 2.45 -18.77
N ALA A 138 -0.05 3.42 -18.78
CA ALA A 138 0.42 4.05 -17.55
C ALA A 138 -0.70 4.88 -16.89
N GLU A 139 -1.50 5.59 -17.69
CA GLU A 139 -2.71 6.26 -17.19
C GLU A 139 -3.71 5.27 -16.60
N LEU A 140 -3.89 4.10 -17.22
CA LEU A 140 -4.82 3.07 -16.76
C LEU A 140 -4.44 2.53 -15.38
N ALA A 141 -3.13 2.37 -15.12
CA ALA A 141 -2.61 1.97 -13.82
C ALA A 141 -2.90 3.01 -12.72
N ILE A 142 -2.98 4.30 -13.08
CA ILE A 142 -3.39 5.38 -12.15
C ILE A 142 -4.91 5.43 -12.01
N ALA A 143 -5.65 5.23 -13.11
CA ALA A 143 -7.11 5.28 -13.14
C ALA A 143 -7.75 4.16 -12.30
N LEU A 144 -7.14 2.97 -12.25
CA LEU A 144 -7.65 1.82 -11.50
C LEU A 144 -7.89 2.12 -10.01
N PRO A 145 -6.87 2.52 -9.20
CA PRO A 145 -7.12 2.89 -7.81
C PRO A 145 -8.18 3.98 -7.62
N ILE A 146 -8.24 4.95 -8.54
CA ILE A 146 -9.21 6.06 -8.47
C ILE A 146 -10.64 5.54 -8.64
N VAL A 147 -10.90 4.73 -9.68
CA VAL A 147 -12.26 4.19 -9.88
C VAL A 147 -12.69 3.27 -8.74
N LEU A 148 -11.77 2.48 -8.17
CA LEU A 148 -12.08 1.65 -7.01
C LEU A 148 -12.49 2.50 -5.80
N VAL A 149 -11.78 3.59 -5.51
CA VAL A 149 -12.15 4.53 -4.44
C VAL A 149 -13.50 5.18 -4.71
N ASN A 150 -13.75 5.65 -5.94
CA ASN A 150 -15.02 6.28 -6.32
C ASN A 150 -16.19 5.31 -6.13
N LEU A 151 -16.06 4.07 -6.63
CA LEU A 151 -17.08 3.05 -6.53
C LEU A 151 -17.27 2.54 -5.10
N SER A 152 -16.20 2.42 -4.31
CA SER A 152 -16.30 2.11 -2.88
C SER A 152 -17.03 3.19 -2.09
N ASN A 153 -16.78 4.46 -2.40
CA ASN A 153 -17.51 5.57 -1.78
C ASN A 153 -18.99 5.52 -2.16
N PHE A 154 -19.30 5.37 -3.45
CA PHE A 154 -20.67 5.21 -3.94
C PHE A 154 -21.39 4.04 -3.26
N SER A 155 -20.74 2.86 -3.18
CA SER A 155 -21.26 1.68 -2.48
C SER A 155 -21.61 1.98 -1.02
N GLY A 156 -20.74 2.70 -0.29
CA GLY A 156 -21.02 3.11 1.08
C GLY A 156 -22.19 4.08 1.21
N GLN A 157 -22.38 4.97 0.23
CA GLN A 157 -23.45 5.97 0.24
C GLN A 157 -24.82 5.34 -0.05
N ILE A 158 -24.91 4.53 -1.11
CA ILE A 158 -26.16 3.84 -1.49
C ILE A 158 -26.61 2.87 -0.40
N THR A 159 -25.68 2.08 0.18
CA THR A 159 -26.00 1.09 1.22
C THR A 159 -26.54 1.73 2.50
N ASN A 160 -26.06 2.93 2.84
CA ASN A 160 -26.45 3.62 4.07
C ASN A 160 -27.57 4.67 3.86
N HIS A 161 -28.08 4.81 2.62
CA HIS A 161 -28.98 5.91 2.23
C HIS A 161 -28.50 7.29 2.69
N ARG A 162 -27.17 7.52 2.68
CA ARG A 162 -26.61 8.80 3.12
C ARG A 162 -26.71 9.81 1.98
N PRO A 163 -27.31 11.00 2.19
CA PRO A 163 -27.31 12.03 1.17
C PRO A 163 -25.88 12.48 0.90
N LEU A 164 -25.49 12.47 -0.38
CA LEU A 164 -24.20 12.95 -0.89
C LEU A 164 -24.05 14.47 -0.73
N SER A 165 -25.16 15.16 -0.95
CA SER A 165 -25.32 16.60 -0.93
C SER A 165 -26.78 16.90 -0.61
N HIS A 166 -27.12 18.16 -0.32
CA HIS A 166 -28.52 18.59 -0.18
C HIS A 166 -29.39 18.30 -1.41
N HIS A 167 -28.79 17.94 -2.55
CA HIS A 167 -29.46 17.80 -3.84
C HIS A 167 -29.65 16.36 -4.32
N TYR A 168 -29.03 15.36 -3.68
CA TYR A 168 -29.11 13.97 -4.14
C TYR A 168 -29.64 13.03 -3.07
N VAL A 169 -30.65 12.23 -3.44
CA VAL A 169 -31.30 11.25 -2.56
C VAL A 169 -31.36 9.91 -3.29
N PHE A 170 -30.76 8.88 -2.69
CA PHE A 170 -30.79 7.49 -3.18
C PHE A 170 -32.21 6.90 -3.17
N GLY A 171 -32.47 5.95 -4.06
CA GLY A 171 -33.76 5.28 -4.21
C GLY A 171 -34.46 5.56 -5.55
N ASN A 172 -33.76 6.22 -6.49
CA ASN A 172 -34.19 6.32 -7.87
C ASN A 172 -33.11 5.66 -8.74
N ILE A 173 -33.33 4.39 -9.06
CA ILE A 173 -32.36 3.56 -9.78
C ILE A 173 -31.80 4.23 -11.03
N SER A 174 -32.60 4.97 -11.79
CA SER A 174 -32.11 5.66 -13.00
C SER A 174 -31.13 6.77 -12.65
N ALA A 175 -31.37 7.54 -11.60
CA ALA A 175 -30.45 8.57 -11.13
C ALA A 175 -29.20 7.94 -10.48
N ASP A 176 -29.40 6.86 -9.72
CA ASP A 176 -28.35 6.13 -9.01
C ASP A 176 -27.37 5.49 -10.00
N LEU A 177 -27.88 4.93 -11.10
CA LEU A 177 -27.07 4.42 -12.21
C LEU A 177 -26.32 5.52 -12.96
N GLU A 178 -26.95 6.67 -13.27
CA GLU A 178 -26.24 7.78 -13.93
C GLU A 178 -25.06 8.27 -13.08
N MET A 179 -25.24 8.35 -11.76
CA MET A 179 -24.17 8.68 -10.84
C MET A 179 -23.08 7.61 -10.81
N LEU A 180 -23.45 6.32 -10.74
CA LEU A 180 -22.51 5.20 -10.81
C LEU A 180 -21.64 5.28 -12.09
N TYR A 181 -22.26 5.59 -13.23
CA TYR A 181 -21.56 5.75 -14.51
C TYR A 181 -20.61 6.96 -14.49
N ASP A 182 -21.01 8.08 -13.91
CA ASP A 182 -20.14 9.24 -13.74
C ASP A 182 -18.89 8.91 -12.89
N LYS A 183 -19.07 8.15 -11.79
CA LYS A 183 -17.96 7.69 -10.94
C LYS A 183 -16.94 6.81 -11.68
N ALA A 184 -17.34 6.14 -12.78
CA ALA A 184 -16.51 5.27 -13.60
C ALA A 184 -16.08 5.87 -14.95
N ALA A 185 -16.59 7.05 -15.33
CA ALA A 185 -16.44 7.61 -16.68
C ALA A 185 -14.96 7.84 -17.06
N GLY A 186 -14.18 8.41 -16.14
CA GLY A 186 -12.75 8.65 -16.34
C GLY A 186 -11.95 7.37 -16.60
N PHE A 187 -12.28 6.31 -15.86
CA PHE A 187 -11.68 5.00 -16.04
C PHE A 187 -12.01 4.40 -17.41
N TYR A 188 -13.27 4.46 -17.84
CA TYR A 188 -13.65 3.94 -19.16
C TYR A 188 -12.93 4.66 -20.30
N SER A 189 -12.81 5.98 -20.24
CA SER A 189 -12.07 6.75 -21.24
C SER A 189 -10.64 6.24 -21.41
N VAL A 190 -9.92 6.02 -20.30
CA VAL A 190 -8.53 5.57 -20.35
C VAL A 190 -8.40 4.10 -20.74
N LEU A 191 -9.33 3.25 -20.27
CA LEU A 191 -9.36 1.85 -20.67
C LEU A 191 -9.57 1.72 -22.18
N HIS A 192 -10.51 2.47 -22.76
CA HIS A 192 -10.79 2.42 -24.20
C HIS A 192 -9.59 2.83 -25.03
N GLU A 193 -8.82 3.84 -24.60
CA GLU A 193 -7.57 4.25 -25.26
C GLU A 193 -6.44 3.21 -25.14
N SER A 194 -6.51 2.36 -24.11
CA SER A 194 -5.59 1.25 -23.91
C SER A 194 -5.98 -0.01 -24.70
N MET A 195 -7.12 0.01 -25.39
CA MET A 195 -7.67 -1.11 -26.15
C MET A 195 -7.63 -0.84 -27.67
N ALA A 196 -7.72 -1.91 -28.48
CA ALA A 196 -7.55 -1.82 -29.91
C ALA A 196 -8.88 -1.41 -30.58
N GLY A 197 -8.84 -0.35 -31.39
CA GLY A 197 -9.97 0.06 -32.23
C GLY A 197 -11.26 0.25 -31.43
N THR A 198 -12.28 -0.56 -31.74
CA THR A 198 -13.61 -0.52 -31.10
C THR A 198 -13.78 -1.48 -29.92
N ASP A 199 -12.72 -2.18 -29.51
CA ASP A 199 -12.80 -3.22 -28.47
C ASP A 199 -13.25 -2.64 -27.12
N GLY A 200 -12.82 -1.41 -26.79
CA GLY A 200 -13.26 -0.70 -25.59
C GLY A 200 -14.78 -0.59 -25.52
N LEU A 201 -15.44 -0.15 -26.59
CA LEU A 201 -16.91 -0.03 -26.64
C LEU A 201 -17.60 -1.40 -26.65
N ARG A 202 -16.99 -2.40 -27.29
CA ARG A 202 -17.57 -3.74 -27.45
C ARG A 202 -17.60 -4.53 -26.14
N PHE A 203 -16.48 -4.54 -25.42
CA PHE A 203 -16.30 -5.32 -24.19
C PHE A 203 -16.59 -4.50 -22.94
N CYS A 204 -16.40 -3.18 -23.01
CA CYS A 204 -16.57 -2.24 -21.91
C CYS A 204 -17.50 -1.07 -22.22
N PRO A 205 -18.78 -1.32 -22.50
CA PRO A 205 -19.76 -0.26 -22.68
C PRO A 205 -19.86 0.62 -21.41
N THR A 206 -19.90 1.93 -21.60
CA THR A 206 -19.83 2.93 -20.52
C THR A 206 -21.10 3.03 -19.67
N ARG A 207 -22.22 2.50 -20.16
CA ARG A 207 -23.56 2.55 -19.53
C ARG A 207 -24.12 1.14 -19.33
N SER A 208 -23.34 0.32 -18.66
CA SER A 208 -23.71 -1.04 -18.31
C SER A 208 -23.09 -1.40 -16.97
N GLU A 209 -23.89 -1.35 -15.92
CA GLU A 209 -23.50 -1.66 -14.55
C GLU A 209 -23.03 -3.12 -14.42
N GLY A 210 -23.66 -4.05 -15.15
CA GLY A 210 -23.24 -5.45 -15.23
C GLY A 210 -21.79 -5.65 -15.73
N ASN A 211 -21.25 -4.69 -16.49
CA ASN A 211 -19.93 -4.81 -17.11
C ASN A 211 -18.81 -4.10 -16.34
N ILE A 212 -19.11 -3.24 -15.35
CA ILE A 212 -18.10 -2.44 -14.63
C ILE A 212 -16.99 -3.34 -14.06
N MET A 213 -17.35 -4.40 -13.33
CA MET A 213 -16.36 -5.30 -12.72
C MET A 213 -15.56 -6.07 -13.77
N GLU A 214 -16.20 -6.51 -14.86
CA GLU A 214 -15.48 -7.19 -15.95
C GLU A 214 -14.47 -6.25 -16.61
N CYS A 215 -14.82 -4.98 -16.78
CA CYS A 215 -13.92 -3.95 -17.28
C CYS A 215 -12.75 -3.65 -16.35
N ILE A 216 -12.99 -3.63 -15.04
CA ILE A 216 -11.92 -3.54 -14.04
C ILE A 216 -10.98 -4.74 -14.19
N ARG A 217 -11.50 -5.98 -14.34
CA ARG A 217 -10.66 -7.17 -14.57
C ARG A 217 -9.84 -7.06 -15.86
N LEU A 218 -10.46 -6.67 -16.97
CA LEU A 218 -9.76 -6.48 -18.24
C LEU A 218 -8.65 -5.42 -18.13
N ALA A 219 -8.93 -4.31 -17.46
CA ALA A 219 -7.95 -3.26 -17.20
C ALA A 219 -6.78 -3.77 -16.36
N THR A 220 -7.06 -4.54 -15.30
CA THR A 220 -6.03 -5.19 -14.48
C THR A 220 -5.16 -6.13 -15.30
N CYS A 221 -5.73 -6.88 -16.25
CA CYS A 221 -4.96 -7.75 -17.15
C CYS A 221 -4.08 -6.96 -18.14
N VAL A 222 -4.54 -5.80 -18.62
CA VAL A 222 -3.71 -4.89 -19.43
C VAL A 222 -2.53 -4.35 -18.61
N VAL A 223 -2.78 -3.98 -17.35
CA VAL A 223 -1.75 -3.54 -16.40
C VAL A 223 -0.76 -4.66 -16.08
N GLU A 224 -1.22 -5.88 -15.80
CA GLU A 224 -0.39 -7.05 -15.49
C GLU A 224 0.64 -7.33 -16.60
N ARG A 225 0.21 -7.31 -17.87
CA ARG A 225 1.10 -7.51 -19.03
C ARG A 225 2.24 -6.50 -19.09
N ASN A 226 1.96 -5.27 -18.64
CA ASN A 226 2.91 -4.17 -18.65
C ASN A 226 3.65 -4.00 -17.31
N ALA A 227 3.46 -4.93 -16.36
CA ALA A 227 4.11 -4.93 -15.06
C ALA A 227 5.38 -5.80 -15.02
N GLY A 228 6.46 -5.28 -14.45
CA GLY A 228 7.68 -6.04 -14.16
C GLY A 228 8.96 -5.20 -14.19
N ASN A 229 10.11 -5.87 -14.30
CA ASN A 229 11.43 -5.24 -14.27
C ASN A 229 11.88 -4.81 -15.68
N GLY A 230 12.66 -3.72 -15.77
CA GLY A 230 13.31 -3.29 -17.02
C GLY A 230 12.47 -2.31 -17.85
N PRO A 231 12.31 -2.50 -19.19
CA PRO A 231 11.63 -1.55 -20.08
C PRO A 231 10.11 -1.49 -19.89
N LYS A 232 9.58 -2.28 -18.95
CA LYS A 232 8.17 -2.28 -18.59
C LYS A 232 7.80 -0.97 -17.90
N GLN A 233 6.62 -0.45 -18.26
CA GLN A 233 6.18 0.86 -17.79
C GLN A 233 5.76 0.84 -16.33
N ILE A 234 5.23 -0.29 -15.85
CA ILE A 234 4.59 -0.37 -14.52
C ILE A 234 5.49 -1.14 -13.56
N PRO A 235 5.96 -0.52 -12.46
CA PRO A 235 6.70 -1.23 -11.42
C PRO A 235 5.89 -2.37 -10.81
N MET A 236 6.55 -3.49 -10.51
CA MET A 236 5.85 -4.67 -9.96
C MET A 236 5.14 -4.40 -8.63
N ALA A 237 5.76 -3.58 -7.76
CA ALA A 237 5.14 -3.18 -6.49
C ALA A 237 3.89 -2.31 -6.69
N THR A 238 3.86 -1.48 -7.75
CA THR A 238 2.66 -0.72 -8.13
C THR A 238 1.55 -1.67 -8.57
N TYR A 239 1.86 -2.64 -9.43
CA TYR A 239 0.88 -3.66 -9.86
C TYR A 239 0.36 -4.49 -8.69
N ALA A 240 1.22 -4.96 -7.80
CA ALA A 240 0.82 -5.73 -6.63
C ALA A 240 -0.18 -4.98 -5.74
N LEU A 241 0.05 -3.68 -5.52
CA LEU A 241 -0.91 -2.86 -4.78
C LEU A 241 -2.25 -2.71 -5.52
N ILE A 242 -2.21 -2.50 -6.85
CA ILE A 242 -3.44 -2.44 -7.68
C ILE A 242 -4.22 -3.75 -7.58
N GLU A 243 -3.57 -4.90 -7.74
CA GLU A 243 -4.21 -6.22 -7.61
C GLU A 243 -4.87 -6.40 -6.25
N GLU A 244 -4.20 -6.00 -5.17
CA GLU A 244 -4.75 -6.09 -3.81
C GLU A 244 -6.01 -5.23 -3.65
N LEU A 245 -6.00 -4.01 -4.19
CA LEU A 245 -7.17 -3.13 -4.19
C LEU A 245 -8.32 -3.71 -5.04
N VAL A 246 -8.03 -4.17 -6.25
CA VAL A 246 -9.04 -4.77 -7.16
C VAL A 246 -9.66 -6.01 -6.52
N THR A 247 -8.85 -6.91 -5.97
CA THR A 247 -9.34 -8.15 -5.36
C THR A 247 -10.23 -7.86 -4.16
N ARG A 248 -9.85 -6.93 -3.27
CA ARG A 248 -10.68 -6.52 -2.14
C ARG A 248 -12.00 -5.90 -2.60
N PHE A 249 -11.94 -5.02 -3.59
CA PHE A 249 -13.12 -4.42 -4.18
C PHE A 249 -14.06 -5.49 -4.74
N GLU A 250 -13.54 -6.42 -5.55
CA GLU A 250 -14.29 -7.52 -6.14
C GLU A 250 -14.95 -8.42 -5.09
N THR A 251 -14.23 -8.73 -4.00
CA THR A 251 -14.69 -9.69 -2.99
C THR A 251 -15.64 -9.05 -1.97
N ILE A 252 -15.47 -7.77 -1.66
CA ILE A 252 -16.18 -7.09 -0.56
C ILE A 252 -17.14 -6.04 -1.10
N THR A 253 -16.62 -5.03 -1.80
CA THR A 253 -17.38 -3.84 -2.18
C THR A 253 -18.37 -4.12 -3.30
N TRP A 254 -17.95 -4.87 -4.32
CA TRP A 254 -18.77 -5.13 -5.50
C TRP A 254 -20.06 -5.91 -5.17
N PRO A 255 -20.05 -6.97 -4.34
CA PRO A 255 -21.27 -7.62 -3.86
C PRO A 255 -22.21 -6.65 -3.13
N LEU A 256 -21.70 -5.83 -2.21
CA LEU A 256 -22.50 -4.85 -1.47
C LEU A 256 -23.16 -3.83 -2.40
N LEU A 257 -22.39 -3.31 -3.37
CA LEU A 257 -22.90 -2.39 -4.39
C LEU A 257 -24.01 -3.03 -5.22
N LYS A 258 -23.79 -4.25 -5.70
CA LYS A 258 -24.81 -5.00 -6.46
C LYS A 258 -26.08 -5.23 -5.63
N ASP A 259 -25.94 -5.68 -4.40
CA ASP A 259 -27.08 -5.96 -3.52
C ASP A 259 -27.88 -4.69 -3.24
N ALA A 260 -27.22 -3.54 -3.13
CA ALA A 260 -27.89 -2.25 -2.99
C ALA A 260 -28.70 -1.88 -4.23
N LEU A 261 -28.12 -2.03 -5.44
CA LEU A 261 -28.81 -1.74 -6.70
C LEU A 261 -29.98 -2.70 -6.96
N VAL A 262 -29.82 -4.00 -6.69
CA VAL A 262 -30.89 -5.00 -6.88
C VAL A 262 -32.11 -4.71 -6.00
N LYS A 263 -31.90 -4.20 -4.77
CA LYS A 263 -32.99 -3.84 -3.86
C LYS A 263 -33.87 -2.70 -4.38
N GLU A 264 -33.35 -1.84 -5.26
CA GLU A 264 -34.10 -0.72 -5.83
C GLU A 264 -34.97 -1.13 -7.03
N GLU A 265 -34.49 -2.06 -7.87
CA GLU A 265 -35.13 -2.40 -9.15
C GLU A 265 -35.98 -3.68 -9.12
N GLY A 266 -35.83 -4.52 -8.08
CA GLY A 266 -36.59 -5.77 -7.94
C GLY A 266 -36.07 -6.94 -8.77
N GLN A 267 -35.31 -6.69 -9.84
CA GLN A 267 -34.41 -7.65 -10.49
C GLN A 267 -33.58 -6.93 -11.56
N LEU A 268 -32.27 -6.78 -11.35
CA LEU A 268 -31.35 -6.39 -12.43
C LEU A 268 -31.16 -7.58 -13.36
N ASP A 269 -31.65 -7.48 -14.59
CA ASP A 269 -31.34 -8.45 -15.64
C ASP A 269 -29.85 -8.33 -16.00
N LEU A 270 -29.02 -9.08 -15.28
CA LEU A 270 -27.61 -9.25 -15.59
C LEU A 270 -27.49 -10.11 -16.86
N ILE A 271 -27.73 -9.50 -18.02
CA ILE A 271 -27.49 -10.14 -19.31
C ILE A 271 -25.98 -10.35 -19.45
N LYS A 272 -25.53 -11.54 -19.05
CA LYS A 272 -24.21 -12.04 -19.42
C LYS A 272 -24.31 -12.51 -20.87
N GLU A 273 -24.05 -11.60 -21.81
CA GLU A 273 -23.67 -12.06 -23.13
C GLU A 273 -22.28 -12.71 -23.01
N ASP A 274 -22.20 -14.01 -23.34
CA ASP A 274 -20.95 -14.75 -23.44
C ASP A 274 -20.13 -14.22 -24.63
N LYS A 275 -19.55 -13.04 -24.47
CA LYS A 275 -18.64 -12.46 -25.45
C LYS A 275 -17.28 -13.10 -25.26
N ALA A 276 -16.80 -13.80 -26.29
CA ALA A 276 -15.44 -14.32 -26.30
C ALA A 276 -14.43 -13.16 -26.20
N ILE A 277 -13.81 -13.02 -25.02
CA ILE A 277 -12.80 -11.99 -24.74
C ILE A 277 -11.51 -12.36 -25.49
N PRO A 278 -10.91 -11.44 -26.27
CA PRO A 278 -9.62 -11.67 -26.93
C PRO A 278 -8.52 -12.08 -25.94
N ALA A 279 -7.62 -12.97 -26.37
CA ALA A 279 -6.51 -13.42 -25.54
C ALA A 279 -5.67 -12.25 -25.01
N THR A 280 -5.52 -11.17 -25.79
CA THR A 280 -4.80 -9.93 -25.45
C THR A 280 -5.38 -9.15 -24.27
N TYR A 281 -6.58 -9.48 -23.79
CA TYR A 281 -7.18 -8.88 -22.59
C TYR A 281 -7.38 -9.87 -21.44
N LYS A 282 -7.14 -11.16 -21.67
CA LYS A 282 -7.16 -12.16 -20.59
C LYS A 282 -5.89 -12.08 -19.78
N CYS A 283 -5.97 -12.09 -18.46
CA CYS A 283 -4.81 -12.30 -17.58
C CYS A 283 -4.25 -13.69 -17.86
N VAL A 284 -2.96 -13.92 -17.60
CA VAL A 284 -2.42 -15.27 -17.70
C VAL A 284 -3.07 -16.08 -16.58
N ALA A 285 -3.91 -17.07 -16.96
CA ALA A 285 -4.59 -17.90 -15.98
C ALA A 285 -3.53 -18.69 -15.19
N SER A 286 -3.62 -18.68 -13.87
CA SER A 286 -2.70 -19.46 -13.04
C SER A 286 -2.86 -20.97 -13.23
N GLU A 287 -4.02 -21.42 -13.74
CA GLU A 287 -4.28 -22.82 -14.07
C GLU A 287 -3.56 -23.29 -15.35
N GLU A 288 -3.21 -22.37 -16.26
CA GLU A 288 -2.41 -22.69 -17.46
C GLU A 288 -0.91 -22.75 -17.15
N ILE A 289 -0.48 -22.34 -15.95
CA ILE A 289 0.88 -22.57 -15.45
C ILE A 289 0.99 -24.04 -15.01
N THR A 290 0.76 -24.95 -15.95
CA THR A 290 1.12 -26.34 -15.80
C THR A 290 2.65 -26.43 -15.73
N SER A 291 3.15 -27.39 -14.96
CA SER A 291 4.58 -27.59 -14.71
C SER A 291 5.44 -27.77 -15.96
N ASP A 292 4.82 -27.96 -17.12
CA ASP A 292 5.45 -28.55 -18.30
C ASP A 292 5.96 -27.50 -19.31
N GLU A 293 5.52 -26.24 -19.26
CA GLU A 293 5.94 -25.22 -20.24
C GLU A 293 7.13 -24.34 -19.82
N VAL A 294 7.56 -24.38 -18.56
CA VAL A 294 8.66 -23.53 -18.07
C VAL A 294 9.98 -24.29 -18.14
N SER A 295 10.46 -24.55 -19.36
CA SER A 295 11.86 -24.95 -19.63
C SER A 295 12.83 -23.77 -19.47
N VAL A 296 12.69 -23.00 -18.38
CA VAL A 296 13.59 -21.90 -18.06
C VAL A 296 14.87 -22.51 -17.46
N PRO A 297 16.08 -22.10 -17.91
CA PRO A 297 17.32 -22.55 -17.32
C PRO A 297 17.30 -22.25 -15.82
N VAL A 298 17.38 -23.34 -15.06
CA VAL A 298 17.08 -23.43 -13.62
C VAL A 298 18.07 -22.58 -12.82
N GLY A 299 17.63 -21.40 -12.41
CA GLY A 299 18.13 -20.76 -11.19
C GLY A 299 17.37 -21.36 -10.00
N SER A 300 18.10 -21.87 -9.00
CA SER A 300 17.51 -22.48 -7.79
C SER A 300 16.47 -21.58 -7.10
N PHE A 301 16.64 -20.27 -7.19
CA PHE A 301 15.74 -19.28 -6.59
C PHE A 301 14.34 -19.25 -7.21
N LEU A 302 14.21 -19.20 -8.55
CA LEU A 302 12.89 -19.11 -9.18
C LEU A 302 12.06 -20.37 -8.89
N GLN A 303 12.73 -21.52 -8.91
CA GLN A 303 12.09 -22.81 -8.63
C GLN A 303 11.60 -22.91 -7.18
N SER A 304 12.38 -22.42 -6.20
CA SER A 304 11.95 -22.41 -4.80
C SER A 304 10.74 -21.50 -4.59
N GLU A 305 10.73 -20.32 -5.20
CA GLU A 305 9.60 -19.39 -5.03
C GLU A 305 8.32 -19.90 -5.72
N HIS A 306 8.43 -20.60 -6.85
CA HIS A 306 7.28 -21.27 -7.47
C HIS A 306 6.77 -22.46 -6.66
N ALA A 307 7.68 -23.26 -6.08
CA ALA A 307 7.31 -24.35 -5.18
C ALA A 307 6.52 -23.84 -3.96
N MET A 308 6.98 -22.74 -3.36
CA MET A 308 6.28 -22.07 -2.25
C MET A 308 4.90 -21.55 -2.68
N SER A 309 4.78 -20.90 -3.85
CA SER A 309 3.47 -20.48 -4.39
C SER A 309 2.49 -21.64 -4.52
N ASN A 310 2.95 -22.79 -5.02
CA ASN A 310 2.14 -24.00 -5.15
C ASN A 310 1.74 -24.59 -3.80
N ALA A 311 2.65 -24.58 -2.82
CA ALA A 311 2.37 -25.01 -1.45
C ALA A 311 1.28 -24.13 -0.81
N LEU A 312 1.41 -22.80 -0.92
CA LEU A 312 0.43 -21.83 -0.44
C LEU A 312 -0.94 -21.98 -1.11
N ALA A 313 -0.97 -22.19 -2.43
CA ALA A 313 -2.21 -22.48 -3.16
C ALA A 313 -2.86 -23.79 -2.69
N SER A 314 -2.05 -24.82 -2.42
CA SER A 314 -2.52 -26.11 -1.90
C SER A 314 -3.12 -25.96 -0.50
N ALA A 315 -2.43 -25.27 0.42
CA ALA A 315 -2.94 -25.00 1.77
C ALA A 315 -4.18 -24.09 1.75
N THR A 316 -4.27 -23.15 0.81
CA THR A 316 -5.49 -22.37 0.60
C THR A 316 -6.66 -23.28 0.23
N ARG A 317 -6.51 -24.14 -0.78
CA ARG A 317 -7.57 -25.09 -1.16
C ARG A 317 -7.92 -26.07 -0.04
N GLY A 318 -6.93 -26.54 0.71
CA GLY A 318 -7.15 -27.40 1.87
C GLY A 318 -7.92 -26.68 2.98
N THR A 319 -7.64 -25.40 3.21
CA THR A 319 -8.35 -24.58 4.19
C THR A 319 -9.81 -24.43 3.79
N HIS A 320 -10.08 -24.12 2.51
CA HIS A 320 -11.45 -24.07 2.00
C HIS A 320 -12.21 -25.37 2.30
N LYS A 321 -11.60 -26.53 2.00
CA LYS A 321 -12.22 -27.84 2.28
C LYS A 321 -12.48 -28.09 3.76
N VAL A 322 -11.55 -27.70 4.64
CA VAL A 322 -11.72 -27.84 6.09
C VAL A 322 -12.88 -26.99 6.58
N LEU A 323 -12.95 -25.72 6.16
CA LEU A 323 -14.03 -24.80 6.53
C LEU A 323 -15.39 -25.29 5.99
N ASP A 324 -15.45 -25.71 4.71
CA ASP A 324 -16.69 -26.21 4.09
C ASP A 324 -17.19 -27.52 4.70
N SER A 325 -16.30 -28.30 5.33
CA SER A 325 -16.66 -29.53 6.03
C SER A 325 -17.19 -29.29 7.46
N HIS A 326 -17.10 -28.07 7.96
CA HIS A 326 -17.60 -27.72 9.28
C HIS A 326 -19.14 -27.69 9.26
N SER A 327 -19.74 -28.42 10.19
CA SER A 327 -21.20 -28.46 10.40
C SER A 327 -21.53 -28.05 11.83
N GLU A 328 -22.80 -27.77 12.15
CA GLU A 328 -23.24 -27.31 13.48
C GLU A 328 -22.80 -28.21 14.65
N ASN A 329 -22.52 -29.50 14.40
CA ASN A 329 -22.06 -30.47 15.40
C ASN A 329 -20.53 -30.70 15.38
N SER A 330 -19.78 -29.94 14.59
CA SER A 330 -18.33 -30.05 14.48
C SER A 330 -17.65 -29.23 15.57
N SER A 331 -16.60 -29.78 16.18
CA SER A 331 -15.81 -29.03 17.16
C SER A 331 -14.88 -28.01 16.48
N PHE A 332 -14.86 -26.77 16.97
CA PHE A 332 -13.87 -25.77 16.55
C PHE A 332 -12.44 -26.22 16.79
N LYS A 333 -12.16 -26.91 17.91
CA LYS A 333 -10.83 -27.44 18.21
C LYS A 333 -10.35 -28.42 17.15
N LEU A 334 -11.22 -29.29 16.66
CA LEU A 334 -10.89 -30.21 15.56
C LEU A 334 -10.64 -29.45 14.25
N THR A 335 -11.45 -28.41 13.99
CA THR A 335 -11.29 -27.56 12.80
C THR A 335 -9.95 -26.83 12.84
N GLN A 336 -9.62 -26.16 13.95
CA GLN A 336 -8.34 -25.50 14.18
C GLN A 336 -7.16 -26.44 14.06
N HIS A 337 -7.25 -27.64 14.65
CA HIS A 337 -6.18 -28.62 14.57
C HIS A 337 -5.88 -29.02 13.13
N ARG A 338 -6.91 -29.29 12.32
CA ARG A 338 -6.76 -29.60 10.88
C ARG A 338 -6.15 -28.45 10.10
N LEU A 339 -6.53 -27.21 10.42
CA LEU A 339 -5.91 -26.02 9.82
C LEU A 339 -4.44 -25.92 10.20
N ALA A 340 -4.11 -26.09 11.48
CA ALA A 340 -2.73 -26.04 11.94
C ALA A 340 -1.85 -27.10 11.27
N GLU A 341 -2.34 -28.34 11.15
CA GLU A 341 -1.64 -29.41 10.42
C GLU A 341 -1.39 -29.04 8.96
N LEU A 342 -2.37 -28.43 8.29
CA LEU A 342 -2.27 -28.03 6.90
C LEU A 342 -1.22 -26.93 6.68
N TRP A 343 -1.14 -25.96 7.60
CA TRP A 343 -0.24 -24.82 7.51
C TRP A 343 1.17 -25.08 8.07
N HIS A 344 1.34 -26.13 8.88
CA HIS A 344 2.60 -26.47 9.53
C HIS A 344 3.81 -26.54 8.58
N PRO A 345 3.75 -27.23 7.41
CA PRO A 345 4.90 -27.31 6.51
C PRO A 345 5.32 -25.94 5.95
N ILE A 346 4.35 -25.08 5.63
CA ILE A 346 4.58 -23.74 5.09
C ILE A 346 5.17 -22.83 6.17
N CYS A 347 4.60 -22.88 7.37
CA CYS A 347 5.09 -22.06 8.48
C CYS A 347 6.48 -22.44 8.97
N LYS A 348 6.88 -23.70 8.81
CA LYS A 348 8.26 -24.10 9.04
C LYS A 348 9.25 -23.39 8.11
N GLU A 349 8.87 -23.13 6.87
CA GLU A 349 9.74 -22.47 5.88
C GLU A 349 9.65 -20.94 5.97
N LEU A 350 8.46 -20.40 6.21
CA LEU A 350 8.25 -18.96 6.28
C LEU A 350 8.47 -18.36 7.69
N SER A 351 8.69 -19.21 8.69
CA SER A 351 8.83 -18.85 10.11
C SER A 351 7.59 -18.18 10.69
N CYS A 352 6.42 -18.81 10.53
CA CYS A 352 5.16 -18.38 11.18
C CYS A 352 4.65 -19.39 12.21
N ASP A 353 3.64 -18.99 12.99
CA ASP A 353 2.83 -19.87 13.83
C ASP A 353 1.73 -20.53 12.97
N PRO A 354 1.77 -21.87 12.78
CA PRO A 354 0.75 -22.56 12.00
C PRO A 354 -0.63 -22.58 12.68
N THR A 355 -0.72 -22.28 13.96
CA THR A 355 -1.99 -22.24 14.71
C THR A 355 -2.69 -20.88 14.65
N SER A 356 -2.09 -19.90 13.96
CA SER A 356 -2.54 -18.51 13.92
C SER A 356 -2.50 -17.95 12.50
N TYR A 357 -3.67 -17.83 11.87
CA TYR A 357 -3.77 -17.21 10.55
C TYR A 357 -3.45 -15.72 10.56
N ILE A 358 -3.63 -15.03 11.69
CA ILE A 358 -3.22 -13.64 11.81
C ILE A 358 -1.69 -13.49 11.71
N ASP A 359 -0.93 -14.57 11.92
CA ASP A 359 0.52 -14.61 11.70
C ASP A 359 0.88 -15.10 10.28
N ILE A 360 0.17 -16.13 9.79
CA ILE A 360 0.31 -16.65 8.42
C ILE A 360 0.04 -15.56 7.37
N TYR A 361 -1.02 -14.77 7.57
CA TYR A 361 -1.46 -13.77 6.60
C TYR A 361 -0.38 -12.70 6.34
N PRO A 362 0.16 -11.98 7.35
CA PRO A 362 1.31 -11.09 7.19
C PRO A 362 2.51 -11.77 6.53
N VAL A 363 2.91 -12.96 7.00
CA VAL A 363 4.10 -13.65 6.52
C VAL A 363 4.00 -14.04 5.05
N SER A 364 2.80 -14.37 4.54
CA SER A 364 2.60 -14.62 3.11
C SER A 364 2.89 -13.39 2.22
N HIS A 365 2.90 -12.16 2.77
CA HIS A 365 3.33 -10.97 2.03
C HIS A 365 4.85 -10.98 1.78
N LYS A 366 5.65 -11.63 2.64
CA LYS A 366 7.07 -11.88 2.40
C LYS A 366 7.28 -12.63 1.10
N HIS A 367 6.47 -13.67 0.87
CA HIS A 367 6.50 -14.43 -0.37
C HIS A 367 6.14 -13.57 -1.58
N THR A 368 5.13 -12.70 -1.44
CA THR A 368 4.75 -11.77 -2.51
C THR A 368 5.90 -10.82 -2.85
N LEU A 369 6.59 -10.27 -1.85
CA LEU A 369 7.77 -9.41 -2.06
C LEU A 369 8.88 -10.14 -2.83
N LYS A 370 9.14 -11.41 -2.52
CA LYS A 370 10.09 -12.22 -3.28
C LYS A 370 9.62 -12.48 -4.72
N LEU A 371 8.34 -12.81 -4.91
CA LEU A 371 7.77 -12.97 -6.26
C LEU A 371 7.89 -11.70 -7.09
N MET A 372 7.79 -10.50 -6.49
CA MET A 372 8.00 -9.26 -7.24
C MET A 372 9.40 -9.16 -7.86
N GLN A 373 10.41 -9.79 -7.24
CA GLN A 373 11.79 -9.83 -7.74
C GLN A 373 11.95 -10.74 -8.96
N THR A 374 11.07 -11.75 -9.11
CA THR A 374 11.06 -12.67 -10.25
C THR A 374 10.51 -12.06 -11.53
N ALA A 375 9.95 -10.85 -11.46
CA ALA A 375 9.25 -10.17 -12.55
C ALA A 375 8.03 -10.93 -13.13
N SER A 376 7.51 -11.96 -12.44
CA SER A 376 6.33 -12.69 -12.87
C SER A 376 5.04 -12.08 -12.30
N ALA A 377 4.44 -11.14 -13.04
CA ALA A 377 3.20 -10.46 -12.64
C ALA A 377 2.05 -11.45 -12.39
N SER A 378 1.89 -12.47 -13.24
CA SER A 378 0.84 -13.50 -13.09
C SER A 378 0.90 -14.25 -11.76
N HIS A 379 2.10 -14.66 -11.32
CA HIS A 379 2.31 -15.32 -10.03
C HIS A 379 2.01 -14.39 -8.86
N VAL A 380 2.46 -13.12 -8.93
CA VAL A 380 2.14 -12.09 -7.94
C VAL A 380 0.62 -11.93 -7.84
N GLY A 381 -0.07 -11.76 -8.97
CA GLY A 381 -1.51 -11.58 -9.03
C GLY A 381 -2.29 -12.76 -8.46
N SER A 382 -1.96 -13.98 -8.91
CA SER A 382 -2.58 -15.20 -8.41
C SER A 382 -2.39 -15.37 -6.90
N HIS A 383 -1.20 -15.09 -6.38
CA HIS A 383 -0.91 -15.23 -4.96
C HIS A 383 -1.70 -14.22 -4.10
N ILE A 384 -1.79 -12.96 -4.54
CA ILE A 384 -2.59 -11.92 -3.88
C ILE A 384 -4.06 -12.30 -3.85
N ARG A 385 -4.63 -12.76 -4.98
CA ARG A 385 -6.03 -13.20 -5.07
C ARG A 385 -6.35 -14.32 -4.11
N GLN A 386 -5.53 -15.38 -4.10
CA GLN A 386 -5.71 -16.52 -3.20
C GLN A 386 -5.68 -16.11 -1.73
N ARG A 387 -4.70 -15.28 -1.34
CA ARG A 387 -4.57 -14.78 0.04
C ARG A 387 -5.79 -13.99 0.50
N ILE A 388 -6.28 -13.08 -0.33
CA ILE A 388 -7.43 -12.22 0.03
C ILE A 388 -8.72 -13.04 0.09
N HIS A 389 -8.98 -13.89 -0.90
CA HIS A 389 -10.16 -14.77 -0.88
C HIS A 389 -10.19 -15.65 0.36
N LEU A 390 -9.02 -16.20 0.74
CA LEU A 390 -8.92 -17.01 1.94
C LEU A 390 -9.17 -16.22 3.22
N TYR A 391 -8.60 -15.02 3.32
CA TYR A 391 -8.83 -14.14 4.47
C TYR A 391 -10.31 -13.80 4.63
N ILE A 392 -11.00 -13.43 3.55
CA ILE A 392 -12.44 -13.12 3.59
C ILE A 392 -13.27 -14.35 3.91
N LYS A 393 -12.93 -15.53 3.36
CA LYS A 393 -13.61 -16.78 3.70
C LYS A 393 -13.50 -17.12 5.19
N LEU A 394 -12.32 -16.92 5.79
CA LEU A 394 -12.13 -17.11 7.22
C LEU A 394 -12.95 -16.11 8.04
N GLN A 395 -13.03 -14.84 7.62
CA GLN A 395 -13.88 -13.85 8.29
C GLN A 395 -15.36 -14.24 8.26
N HIS A 396 -15.88 -14.66 7.10
CA HIS A 396 -17.27 -15.13 6.99
C HIS A 396 -17.51 -16.38 7.85
N PHE A 397 -16.59 -17.34 7.83
CA PHE A 397 -16.68 -18.53 8.68
C PHE A 397 -16.79 -18.17 10.18
N ILE A 398 -15.99 -17.22 10.65
CA ILE A 398 -16.06 -16.75 12.05
C ILE A 398 -17.39 -16.07 12.32
N ALA A 399 -17.84 -15.18 11.42
CA ALA A 399 -19.12 -14.48 11.58
C ALA A 399 -20.32 -15.45 11.65
N ASP A 400 -20.29 -16.52 10.87
CA ASP A 400 -21.39 -17.48 10.78
C ASP A 400 -21.41 -18.48 11.96
N TYR A 401 -20.24 -18.94 12.40
CA TYR A 401 -20.13 -20.05 13.35
C TYR A 401 -19.60 -19.66 14.73
N ASP A 402 -18.67 -18.71 14.86
CA ASP A 402 -17.94 -18.45 16.11
C ASP A 402 -18.62 -17.42 17.01
N ARG A 403 -19.79 -17.76 17.54
CA ARG A 403 -20.56 -16.86 18.43
C ARG A 403 -19.92 -16.66 19.80
N GLU A 404 -19.13 -17.64 20.25
CA GLU A 404 -18.55 -17.67 21.59
C GLU A 404 -17.09 -17.18 21.62
N GLY A 405 -16.47 -16.97 20.46
CA GLY A 405 -15.08 -16.50 20.35
C GLY A 405 -14.05 -17.61 20.60
N ASP A 406 -14.44 -18.87 20.40
CA ASP A 406 -13.63 -20.07 20.61
C ASP A 406 -12.68 -20.34 19.42
N PHE A 407 -12.80 -19.57 18.33
CA PHE A 407 -11.97 -19.74 17.15
C PHE A 407 -10.66 -18.92 17.19
N ASP A 408 -9.71 -19.41 17.98
CA ASP A 408 -8.35 -18.86 18.19
C ASP A 408 -7.49 -18.66 16.92
N PHE A 409 -7.82 -19.32 15.80
CA PHE A 409 -7.02 -19.27 14.57
C PHE A 409 -6.93 -17.87 13.94
N MET A 410 -7.80 -16.92 14.34
CA MET A 410 -7.80 -15.53 13.86
C MET A 410 -7.63 -14.49 14.99
N ARG A 411 -7.22 -14.93 16.18
CA ARG A 411 -7.05 -14.03 17.34
C ARG A 411 -5.85 -13.09 17.15
N PRO A 412 -6.01 -11.77 17.37
CA PRO A 412 -4.94 -10.79 17.18
C PRO A 412 -3.69 -11.04 18.02
N GLU A 413 -3.84 -11.67 19.19
CA GLU A 413 -2.75 -11.93 20.14
C GLU A 413 -1.67 -12.87 19.60
N GLY A 414 -1.94 -13.57 18.49
CA GLY A 414 -1.02 -14.52 17.88
C GLY A 414 -0.08 -13.94 16.82
N ILE A 415 -0.10 -12.64 16.53
CA ILE A 415 0.81 -12.05 15.53
C ILE A 415 2.22 -11.88 16.12
N GLN A 416 3.24 -12.33 15.39
CA GLN A 416 4.62 -12.08 15.77
C GLN A 416 5.09 -10.70 15.29
N ASP A 417 5.95 -10.02 16.05
CA ASP A 417 6.52 -8.72 15.66
C ASP A 417 7.16 -8.75 14.27
N SER A 418 7.83 -9.85 13.93
CA SER A 418 8.48 -10.02 12.62
C SER A 418 7.47 -10.09 11.46
N SER A 419 6.31 -10.68 11.71
CA SER A 419 5.19 -10.79 10.77
C SER A 419 4.56 -9.42 10.54
N GLU A 420 4.38 -8.63 11.60
CA GLU A 420 3.90 -7.24 11.51
C GLU A 420 4.88 -6.36 10.71
N GLU A 421 6.19 -6.48 10.95
CA GLU A 421 7.22 -5.76 10.19
C GLU A 421 7.15 -6.09 8.69
N ILE A 422 6.97 -7.38 8.33
CA ILE A 422 6.80 -7.82 6.94
C ILE A 422 5.57 -7.17 6.29
N PHE A 423 4.42 -7.19 6.98
CA PHE A 423 3.19 -6.64 6.44
C PHE A 423 3.27 -5.12 6.25
N SER A 424 3.83 -4.42 7.24
CA SER A 424 4.09 -2.98 7.16
C SER A 424 5.03 -2.65 6.00
N SER A 425 6.12 -3.39 5.84
CA SER A 425 7.08 -3.24 4.75
C SER A 425 6.45 -3.47 3.38
N TYR A 426 5.62 -4.51 3.23
CA TYR A 426 4.88 -4.76 1.98
C TYR A 426 3.94 -3.60 1.63
N GLY A 427 3.10 -3.17 2.58
CA GLY A 427 2.16 -2.07 2.36
C GLY A 427 2.86 -0.75 2.03
N GLN A 428 3.95 -0.45 2.73
CA GLN A 428 4.79 0.71 2.44
C GLN A 428 5.43 0.60 1.06
N THR A 429 6.00 -0.54 0.69
CA THR A 429 6.62 -0.76 -0.63
C THR A 429 5.64 -0.50 -1.76
N GLY A 430 4.45 -1.10 -1.72
CA GLY A 430 3.40 -0.89 -2.72
C GLY A 430 2.96 0.57 -2.80
N ARG A 431 2.68 1.20 -1.65
CA ARG A 431 2.25 2.61 -1.57
C ARG A 431 3.30 3.56 -2.13
N SER A 432 4.56 3.35 -1.74
CA SER A 432 5.71 4.13 -2.18
C SER A 432 5.88 4.07 -3.69
N SER A 433 5.80 2.85 -4.22
CA SER A 433 5.91 2.59 -5.65
C SER A 433 4.78 3.28 -6.42
N LEU A 434 3.53 3.15 -5.97
CA LEU A 434 2.39 3.80 -6.62
C LEU A 434 2.50 5.32 -6.55
N LEU A 435 2.87 5.90 -5.41
CA LEU A 435 3.03 7.35 -5.29
C LEU A 435 4.15 7.88 -6.19
N SER A 436 5.30 7.22 -6.22
CA SER A 436 6.42 7.60 -7.08
C SER A 436 6.04 7.49 -8.56
N PHE A 437 5.38 6.38 -8.94
CA PHE A 437 4.86 6.16 -10.28
C PHE A 437 3.90 7.29 -10.70
N THR A 438 2.91 7.59 -9.86
CA THR A 438 1.94 8.66 -10.08
C THR A 438 2.59 10.05 -10.14
N GLN A 439 3.56 10.35 -9.28
CA GLN A 439 4.27 11.65 -9.29
C GLN A 439 5.15 11.86 -10.52
N SER A 440 5.64 10.77 -11.11
CA SER A 440 6.42 10.80 -12.35
C SER A 440 5.56 10.98 -13.60
N PHE A 441 4.25 10.79 -13.47
CA PHE A 441 3.30 10.90 -14.56
C PHE A 441 2.98 12.35 -14.90
N ASP A 442 2.89 12.67 -16.20
CA ASP A 442 2.52 14.00 -16.66
C ASP A 442 1.02 14.08 -16.89
N PHE A 443 0.32 14.65 -15.93
CA PHE A 443 -1.13 14.67 -15.92
C PHE A 443 -1.71 15.91 -16.62
N ASP A 444 -1.19 16.29 -17.77
CA ASP A 444 -1.90 17.29 -18.59
C ASP A 444 -3.34 16.80 -18.95
N SER A 445 -3.61 15.49 -18.83
CA SER A 445 -4.92 14.83 -18.95
C SER A 445 -5.62 14.48 -17.61
N GLY A 446 -5.02 14.74 -16.45
CA GLY A 446 -5.44 14.16 -15.16
C GLY A 446 -6.85 14.51 -14.70
N ASP A 447 -7.38 15.66 -15.13
CA ASP A 447 -8.72 16.14 -14.76
C ASP A 447 -9.84 15.17 -15.20
N ARG A 448 -9.59 14.31 -16.20
CA ARG A 448 -10.57 13.32 -16.68
C ARG A 448 -10.68 12.09 -15.80
N LEU A 449 -9.68 11.82 -14.95
CA LEU A 449 -9.66 10.62 -14.11
C LEU A 449 -10.52 10.76 -12.85
N PHE A 450 -10.69 11.99 -12.39
CA PHE A 450 -11.37 12.28 -11.15
C PHE A 450 -12.85 12.48 -11.38
N ASP A 451 -13.64 11.93 -10.46
CA ASP A 451 -15.03 12.28 -10.29
C ASP A 451 -15.12 13.80 -10.06
N ARG A 452 -15.89 14.48 -10.90
CA ARG A 452 -16.03 15.95 -10.87
C ARG A 452 -16.57 16.44 -9.54
N GLU A 453 -17.51 15.72 -8.95
CA GLU A 453 -18.15 16.08 -7.69
C GLU A 453 -17.19 15.89 -6.52
N MET A 454 -16.51 14.73 -6.45
CA MET A 454 -15.51 14.48 -5.42
C MET A 454 -14.33 15.46 -5.55
N PHE A 455 -13.90 15.78 -6.77
CA PHE A 455 -12.84 16.75 -6.99
C PHE A 455 -13.27 18.16 -6.58
N ALA A 456 -14.52 18.56 -6.88
CA ALA A 456 -15.07 19.84 -6.42
C ALA A 456 -15.14 19.90 -4.90
N SER A 457 -15.70 18.88 -4.24
CA SER A 457 -15.74 18.79 -2.77
C SER A 457 -14.34 18.80 -2.16
N PHE A 458 -13.38 18.11 -2.75
CA PHE A 458 -11.99 18.15 -2.31
C PHE A 458 -11.36 19.54 -2.43
N LEU A 459 -11.66 20.27 -3.52
CA LEU A 459 -11.19 21.63 -3.70
C LEU A 459 -11.80 22.59 -2.66
N GLU A 460 -13.09 22.43 -2.35
CA GLU A 460 -13.78 23.17 -1.29
C GLU A 460 -13.14 22.88 0.08
N ASP A 461 -12.95 21.60 0.44
CA ASP A 461 -12.30 21.18 1.68
C ASP A 461 -10.84 21.70 1.78
N ALA A 462 -10.11 21.73 0.67
CA ALA A 462 -8.75 22.26 0.64
C ALA A 462 -8.72 23.77 0.85
N GLU A 463 -9.67 24.51 0.27
CA GLU A 463 -9.83 25.95 0.48
C GLU A 463 -10.24 26.27 1.92
N GLU A 464 -11.14 25.48 2.50
CA GLU A 464 -11.56 25.59 3.90
C GLU A 464 -10.43 25.23 4.88
N GLY A 465 -9.69 24.14 4.62
CA GLY A 465 -8.54 23.71 5.42
C GLY A 465 -7.39 24.73 5.39
N GLU A 466 -7.16 25.39 4.25
CA GLU A 466 -6.27 26.54 4.16
C GLU A 466 -6.76 27.74 4.99
N ALA A 467 -8.06 28.01 4.96
CA ALA A 467 -8.66 29.08 5.76
C ALA A 467 -8.51 28.80 7.26
N ASP A 468 -8.75 27.57 7.72
CA ASP A 468 -8.66 27.20 9.12
C ASP A 468 -7.21 27.10 9.62
N THR A 469 -6.27 26.60 8.79
CA THR A 469 -4.84 26.65 9.13
C THR A 469 -4.30 28.09 9.20
N LYS A 470 -4.75 28.99 8.31
CA LYS A 470 -4.43 30.43 8.40
C LYS A 470 -5.02 31.05 9.67
N SER A 471 -6.25 30.70 10.04
CA SER A 471 -6.92 31.13 11.29
C SER A 471 -6.19 30.63 12.54
N SER A 472 -5.86 29.34 12.59
CA SER A 472 -5.12 28.68 13.67
C SER A 472 -3.70 29.22 13.83
N ARG A 473 -2.97 29.46 12.73
CA ARG A 473 -1.66 30.14 12.76
C ARG A 473 -1.76 31.58 13.29
N ARG A 474 -2.79 32.34 12.90
CA ARG A 474 -3.05 33.69 13.45
C ARG A 474 -3.35 33.65 14.96
N ARG A 475 -4.14 32.69 15.44
CA ARG A 475 -4.41 32.49 16.89
C ARG A 475 -3.13 32.15 17.66
N ARG A 476 -2.29 31.23 17.16
CA ARG A 476 -1.00 30.89 17.79
C ARG A 476 -0.06 32.10 17.85
N ARG A 477 0.09 32.87 16.77
CA ARG A 477 0.90 34.11 16.75
C ARG A 477 0.40 35.16 17.76
N ARG A 478 -0.92 35.32 17.90
CA ARG A 478 -1.51 36.23 18.90
C ARG A 478 -1.21 35.78 20.34
N ARG A 479 -1.24 34.47 20.63
CA ARG A 479 -0.90 33.93 21.95
C ARG A 479 0.59 34.13 22.28
N ALA A 480 1.49 33.82 21.34
CA ALA A 480 2.93 34.04 21.52
C ALA A 480 3.26 35.52 21.82
N ARG A 481 2.71 36.47 21.03
CA ARG A 481 2.89 37.91 21.28
C ARG A 481 2.36 38.37 22.63
N ARG A 482 1.26 37.78 23.13
CA ARG A 482 0.73 38.08 24.48
C ARG A 482 1.67 37.55 25.57
N GLN A 483 2.29 36.40 25.35
CA GLN A 483 3.23 35.80 26.29
C GLN A 483 4.54 36.60 26.36
N GLU A 484 5.09 37.01 25.22
CA GLU A 484 6.26 37.91 25.15
C GLU A 484 6.00 39.24 25.86
N LYS A 485 4.83 39.86 25.64
CA LYS A 485 4.44 41.09 26.35
C LYS A 485 4.34 40.90 27.86
N ARG A 486 3.84 39.75 28.34
CA ARG A 486 3.77 39.43 29.77
C ARG A 486 5.17 39.25 30.37
N GLN A 487 6.07 38.57 29.66
CA GLN A 487 7.46 38.39 30.10
C GLN A 487 8.24 39.71 30.13
N ALA A 488 8.08 40.56 29.11
CA ALA A 488 8.68 41.89 29.07
C ALA A 488 8.17 42.80 30.20
N GLY A 489 6.85 42.76 30.47
CA GLY A 489 6.24 43.52 31.58
C GLY A 489 6.73 43.08 32.95
N ALA A 490 6.86 41.76 33.18
CA ALA A 490 7.39 41.21 34.42
C ALA A 490 8.86 41.63 34.66
N GLY A 491 9.68 41.65 33.61
CA GLY A 491 11.05 42.15 33.69
C GLY A 491 11.13 43.64 34.07
N HIS A 492 10.21 44.46 33.57
CA HIS A 492 10.15 45.88 33.90
C HIS A 492 9.68 46.14 35.33
N GLN A 493 8.68 45.38 35.83
CA GLN A 493 8.27 45.46 37.24
C GLN A 493 9.39 45.04 38.19
N LYS A 494 10.13 43.97 37.86
CA LYS A 494 11.25 43.49 38.68
C LYS A 494 12.36 44.56 38.77
N LYS A 495 12.78 45.14 37.65
CA LYS A 495 13.76 46.25 37.63
C LYS A 495 13.28 47.47 38.42
N ARG A 496 11.98 47.77 38.38
CA ARG A 496 11.39 48.90 39.11
C ARG A 496 11.28 48.65 40.62
N GLN A 497 11.15 47.39 41.04
CA GLN A 497 11.22 47.00 42.45
C GLN A 497 12.66 46.99 42.97
N GLU A 498 13.61 46.55 42.15
CA GLU A 498 15.04 46.60 42.47
C GLU A 498 15.54 48.05 42.60
N ALA A 499 15.10 48.97 41.73
CA ALA A 499 15.48 50.39 41.83
C ALA A 499 14.84 51.16 42.99
N LYS A 500 13.86 50.57 43.70
CA LYS A 500 13.23 51.16 44.90
C LYS A 500 13.82 50.62 46.20
N ARG A 501 14.63 49.57 46.12
CA ARG A 501 15.44 49.05 47.22
C ARG A 501 16.81 49.69 47.15
#